data_AF-A0A534VYZ6-F1
#
_entry.id   AF-A0A534VYZ6-F1
#
_cell.length_a   1.000
_cell.length_b   1.000
_cell.length_c   1.000
_cell.angle_alpha   90.00
_cell.angle_beta   90.00
_cell.angle_gamma   90.00
#
_symmetry.space_group_name_H-M   'P 1'
#
loop_
_entity.id
_entity.type
_entity.pdbx_description
1 polymer ?
#
loop_
_entity_poly.entity_id
_entity_poly.type
_entity_poly.pdbx_seq_one_letter_code
_entity_poly.pdbx_strand_id
1 'polypeptide(L)'
;MIDKHDWRLTGHQANYLHGELLRYAPYRPPRPGWTHDRCEFCWTRFAPQKREGCASEGFHTEDHRWICECCYEDFKVIFDWRLEG
;
A
#
# COMPACT_ATOMS: atom_id res chain seq x y z
N MET A 1 -14.22 -11.72 6.23
CA MET A 1 -13.29 -12.23 7.26
C MET A 1 -11.99 -12.47 6.54
N ILE A 2 -10.97 -11.66 6.81
CA ILE A 2 -9.68 -11.80 6.14
C ILE A 2 -8.92 -12.86 6.90
N ASP A 3 -8.55 -13.91 6.18
CA ASP A 3 -7.90 -15.07 6.76
C ASP A 3 -6.51 -14.66 7.26
N LYS A 4 -6.14 -15.09 8.48
CA LYS A 4 -4.80 -14.84 9.01
C LYS A 4 -3.68 -15.52 8.20
N HIS A 5 -4.03 -16.39 7.24
CA HIS A 5 -3.13 -17.01 6.26
C HIS A 5 -3.17 -16.37 4.88
N ASP A 6 -3.63 -15.12 4.76
CA ASP A 6 -3.53 -14.41 3.49
C ASP A 6 -2.07 -14.39 3.02
N TRP A 7 -1.81 -14.91 1.82
CA TRP A 7 -0.46 -15.02 1.26
C TRP A 7 0.25 -13.66 1.12
N ARG A 8 -0.53 -12.55 1.15
CA ARG A 8 -0.04 -11.17 1.18
C ARG A 8 0.64 -10.83 2.50
N LEU A 9 0.28 -11.50 3.61
CA LEU A 9 0.84 -11.30 4.93
C LEU A 9 1.99 -12.28 5.17
N THR A 10 3.22 -11.79 5.01
CA THR A 10 4.44 -12.58 5.27
C THR A 10 4.92 -12.45 6.72
N GLY A 11 4.15 -11.76 7.58
CA GLY A 11 4.46 -11.52 9.00
C GLY A 11 5.47 -10.39 9.23
N HIS A 12 6.46 -10.22 8.34
CA HIS A 12 7.45 -9.15 8.44
C HIS A 12 6.84 -7.76 8.30
N GLN A 13 5.78 -7.61 7.51
CA GLN A 13 5.09 -6.32 7.33
C GLN A 13 4.56 -5.74 8.63
N ALA A 14 4.09 -6.59 9.56
CA ALA A 14 3.56 -6.14 10.84
C ALA A 14 4.63 -5.46 11.71
N ASN A 15 5.90 -5.79 11.53
CA ASN A 15 6.97 -5.19 12.34
C ASN A 15 7.18 -3.70 12.06
N TYR A 16 6.88 -3.24 10.84
CA TYR A 16 7.10 -1.86 10.43
C TYR A 16 5.84 -1.15 10.01
N LEU A 17 4.74 -1.84 9.63
CA LEU A 17 3.48 -1.17 9.28
C LEU A 17 2.50 -1.07 10.45
N HIS A 18 2.64 -1.84 11.52
CA HIS A 18 1.63 -1.88 12.57
C HIS A 18 1.61 -0.58 13.40
N GLY A 19 0.45 0.07 13.47
CA GLY A 19 0.23 1.35 14.15
C GLY A 19 0.79 2.55 13.39
N GLU A 20 1.21 2.34 12.13
CA GLU A 20 1.89 3.38 11.36
C GLU A 20 0.90 4.41 10.78
N LEU A 21 1.44 5.60 10.51
CA LEU A 21 0.70 6.71 9.91
C LEU A 21 0.75 6.59 8.39
N LEU A 22 -0.43 6.51 7.77
CA LEU A 22 -0.62 6.42 6.34
C LEU A 22 -1.16 7.72 5.77
N ARG A 23 -0.59 8.14 4.66
CA ARG A 23 -1.04 9.31 3.89
C ARG A 23 -1.65 8.85 2.59
N TYR A 24 -2.89 9.28 2.31
CA TYR A 24 -3.50 9.03 1.01
C TYR A 24 -2.99 10.06 0.00
N ALA A 25 -2.36 9.59 -1.07
CA ALA A 25 -1.90 10.46 -2.13
C ALA A 25 -2.04 9.82 -3.52
N PRO A 26 -2.29 10.61 -4.57
CA PRO A 26 -2.19 10.12 -5.94
C PRO A 26 -0.75 9.76 -6.26
N TYR A 27 -0.54 8.60 -6.86
CA TYR A 27 0.79 8.12 -7.18
C TYR A 27 1.43 8.98 -8.28
N ARG A 28 2.61 9.53 -7.98
CA ARG A 28 3.42 10.26 -8.94
C ARG A 28 4.82 9.64 -9.03
N PRO A 29 5.21 9.11 -10.19
CA PRO A 29 6.55 8.57 -10.34
C PRO A 29 7.58 9.70 -10.16
N PRO A 30 8.63 9.50 -9.34
CA PRO A 30 9.66 10.52 -9.12
C PRO A 30 10.44 10.83 -10.40
N ARG A 31 10.50 9.87 -11.34
CA ARG A 31 11.11 10.05 -12.65
C ARG A 31 10.33 9.33 -13.76
N PRO A 32 10.33 9.84 -15.00
CA PRO A 32 9.75 9.15 -16.14
C PRO A 32 10.32 7.73 -16.29
N GLY A 33 9.45 6.73 -16.38
CA GLY A 33 9.82 5.31 -16.49
C GLY A 33 10.04 4.58 -15.16
N TRP A 34 9.77 5.22 -14.00
CA TRP A 34 9.84 4.54 -12.70
C TRP A 34 8.69 3.53 -12.53
N THR A 35 9.03 2.25 -12.40
CA THR A 35 8.09 1.12 -12.23
C THR A 35 8.33 0.33 -10.95
N HIS A 36 9.14 0.86 -10.04
CA HIS A 36 9.54 0.14 -8.84
C HIS A 36 8.49 0.19 -7.73
N ASP A 37 7.65 1.24 -7.70
CA ASP A 37 6.60 1.36 -6.70
C ASP A 37 5.49 0.34 -6.96
N ARG A 38 5.37 -0.54 -5.98
CA ARG A 38 4.43 -1.65 -5.94
C ARG A 38 3.86 -1.70 -4.54
N CYS A 39 2.65 -2.22 -4.43
CA CYS A 39 2.03 -2.44 -3.13
C CYS A 39 2.86 -3.43 -2.30
N GLU A 40 3.19 -3.08 -1.05
CA GLU A 40 3.95 -3.95 -0.14
C GLU A 40 3.29 -5.33 0.10
N PHE A 41 1.97 -5.40 -0.10
CA PHE A 41 1.17 -6.60 0.15
C PHE A 41 0.94 -7.42 -1.12
N CYS A 42 0.17 -6.87 -2.06
CA CYS A 42 -0.23 -7.58 -3.27
C CYS A 42 0.71 -7.37 -4.47
N TRP A 43 1.73 -6.53 -4.31
CA TRP A 43 2.71 -6.19 -5.35
C TRP A 43 2.10 -5.56 -6.62
N THR A 44 0.86 -5.08 -6.53
CA THR A 44 0.21 -4.29 -7.57
C THR A 44 1.07 -3.09 -7.92
N ARG A 45 1.33 -2.90 -9.22
CA ARG A 45 2.12 -1.79 -9.73
C ARG A 45 1.36 -0.49 -9.60
N PHE A 46 2.07 0.58 -9.26
CA PHE A 46 1.52 1.92 -9.30
C PHE A 46 1.80 2.59 -10.65
N ALA A 47 0.80 3.29 -11.19
CA ALA A 47 0.91 4.02 -12.44
C ALA A 47 0.19 5.37 -12.33
N PRO A 48 0.80 6.49 -12.77
CA PRO A 48 0.18 7.81 -12.64
C PRO A 48 -1.14 7.95 -13.44
N GLN A 49 -1.35 7.07 -14.41
CA GLN A 49 -2.60 6.97 -15.17
C GLN A 49 -3.33 5.70 -14.77
N LYS A 50 -4.66 5.81 -14.63
CA LYS A 50 -5.53 4.66 -14.40
C LYS A 50 -5.35 3.67 -15.55
N ARG A 51 -4.73 2.53 -15.26
CA ARG A 51 -4.50 1.42 -16.20
C ARG A 51 -5.02 0.14 -15.58
N GLU A 52 -5.51 -0.76 -16.43
CA GLU A 52 -5.95 -2.08 -15.98
C GLU A 52 -4.79 -2.81 -15.27
N GLY A 53 -5.06 -3.27 -14.05
CA GLY A 53 -4.07 -3.95 -13.21
C GLY A 53 -3.03 -3.03 -12.52
N CYS A 54 -3.20 -1.70 -12.57
CA CYS A 54 -2.36 -0.76 -11.84
C CYS A 54 -3.18 0.14 -10.92
N ALA A 55 -2.61 0.47 -9.76
CA ALA A 55 -3.16 1.47 -8.85
C ALA A 55 -2.63 2.86 -9.24
N SER A 56 -3.52 3.84 -9.38
CA SER A 56 -3.13 5.24 -9.61
C SER A 56 -3.06 6.07 -8.33
N GLU A 57 -3.56 5.52 -7.24
CA GLU A 57 -3.75 6.18 -5.96
C GLU A 57 -3.58 5.14 -4.87
N GLY A 58 -3.18 5.58 -3.68
CA GLY A 58 -3.05 4.69 -2.55
C GLY A 58 -2.55 5.40 -1.31
N PHE A 59 -2.29 4.59 -0.31
CA PHE A 59 -1.74 5.01 0.96
C PHE A 59 -0.24 4.82 0.93
N HIS A 60 0.51 5.77 1.46
CA HIS A 60 1.94 5.60 1.67
C HIS A 60 2.35 5.96 3.09
N THR A 61 3.36 5.25 3.61
CA THR A 61 3.99 5.59 4.88
C THR A 61 5.02 6.72 4.69
N GLU A 62 5.58 7.21 5.80
CA GLU A 62 6.74 8.11 5.78
C GLU A 62 7.97 7.47 5.12
N ASP A 63 8.11 6.14 5.23
CA ASP A 63 9.18 5.34 4.61
C ASP A 63 8.95 5.11 3.09
N HIS A 64 8.04 5.87 2.47
CA HIS A 64 7.66 5.77 1.05
C HIS A 64 7.12 4.38 0.63
N ARG A 65 6.59 3.59 1.57
CA ARG A 65 5.98 2.29 1.25
C ARG A 65 4.55 2.49 0.81
N TRP A 66 4.25 2.03 -0.40
CA TRP A 66 2.91 2.15 -0.97
C TRP A 66 2.02 0.96 -0.65
N ILE A 67 0.77 1.25 -0.38
CA ILE A 67 -0.30 0.31 -0.05
C ILE A 67 -1.51 0.71 -0.90
N CYS A 68 -2.00 -0.20 -1.74
CA CYS A 68 -3.18 0.09 -2.54
C CYS A 68 -4.44 0.14 -1.66
N GLU A 69 -5.48 0.84 -2.12
CA GLU A 69 -6.73 0.98 -1.38
C GLU A 69 -7.34 -0.36 -0.96
N CYS A 70 -7.31 -1.38 -1.83
CA CYS A 70 -7.81 -2.71 -1.49
C CYS A 70 -7.05 -3.32 -0.31
N CYS A 71 -5.70 -3.27 -0.32
CA CYS A 71 -4.91 -3.82 0.78
C CYS A 71 -5.06 -2.97 2.05
N TYR A 72 -5.19 -1.65 1.90
CA TYR A 72 -5.50 -0.78 3.03
C TYR A 72 -6.81 -1.21 3.70
N GLU A 73 -7.88 -1.37 2.92
CA GLU A 73 -9.18 -1.75 3.44
C GLU A 73 -9.19 -3.15 4.06
N ASP A 74 -8.44 -4.09 3.48
CA ASP A 74 -8.26 -5.42 4.04
C ASP A 74 -7.53 -5.36 5.39
N PHE A 75 -6.43 -4.63 5.48
CA PHE A 75 -5.49 -4.73 6.59
C PHE A 75 -5.62 -3.62 7.64
N LYS A 76 -6.42 -2.57 7.42
CA LYS A 76 -6.59 -1.43 8.35
C LYS A 76 -6.94 -1.85 9.77
N VAL A 77 -7.73 -2.90 9.94
CA VAL A 77 -8.12 -3.43 11.26
C VAL A 77 -7.01 -4.28 11.89
N ILE A 78 -6.24 -5.00 11.06
CA ILE A 78 -5.16 -5.88 11.53
C ILE A 78 -3.93 -5.09 11.95
N PHE A 79 -3.63 -4.01 11.23
CA PHE A 79 -2.44 -3.19 11.43
C PHE A 79 -2.73 -1.91 12.22
N ASP A 80 -3.98 -1.64 12.60
CA ASP A 80 -4.37 -0.43 13.35
C ASP A 80 -3.81 0.86 12.73
N TRP A 81 -3.89 0.98 11.40
CA TRP A 81 -3.33 2.13 10.68
C TRP A 81 -4.06 3.42 11.00
N ARG A 82 -3.29 4.50 11.10
CA ARG A 82 -3.81 5.84 11.31
C ARG A 82 -3.67 6.65 10.03
N LEU A 83 -4.72 7.35 9.63
CA LEU A 83 -4.64 8.25 8.49
C LEU A 83 -4.17 9.62 8.94
N GLU A 84 -3.19 10.18 8.22
CA GLU A 84 -2.89 11.61 8.31
C GLU A 84 -3.97 12.39 7.54
N GLY A 85 -4.67 13.27 8.25
CA GLY A 85 -5.75 14.12 7.72
C GLY A 85 -5.31 15.55 7.46
#